data_AF-A0A395CUT7-F1
#
_entry.id   AF-A0A395CUT7-F1
#
_cell.length_a   1.000
_cell.length_b   1.000
_cell.length_c   1.000
_cell.angle_alpha   90.00
_cell.angle_beta   90.00
_cell.angle_gamma   90.00
#
_symmetry.space_group_name_H-M   'P 1'
#
loop_
_entity.id
_entity.type
_entity.pdbx_description
1 polymer ?
#
loop_
_entity_poly.entity_id
_entity_poly.type
_entity_poly.pdbx_seq_one_letter_code
_entity_poly.pdbx_strand_id
1 'polypeptide(L)' 'ARHVGADPEQSLRAANAKFERRFYFIERRLAETGKSPTDSSLDEMEELWREAKATERK' A
#
# COMPACT_ATOMS: atom_id res chain seq x y z
N ALA A 1 5.71 28.44 -8.43
CA ALA A 1 4.85 27.22 -8.41
C ALA A 1 4.27 26.96 -9.80
N ARG A 2 5.13 26.70 -10.78
CA ARG A 2 4.75 26.39 -12.17
C ARG A 2 5.51 25.14 -12.57
N HIS A 3 4.87 24.25 -13.34
CA HIS A 3 5.35 22.96 -13.88
C HIS A 3 4.96 21.74 -13.06
N VAL A 4 3.67 21.40 -13.02
CA VAL A 4 3.06 20.24 -13.70
C VAL A 4 1.56 20.55 -13.72
N GLY A 5 0.85 20.37 -14.83
CA GLY A 5 -0.62 20.52 -14.89
C GLY A 5 -1.38 19.44 -14.10
N ALA A 6 -0.71 18.77 -13.16
CA ALA A 6 -1.27 17.80 -12.26
C ALA A 6 -1.65 18.56 -10.99
N ASP A 7 -2.94 18.55 -10.67
CA ASP A 7 -3.45 19.03 -9.41
C ASP A 7 -2.73 18.28 -8.27
N PRO A 8 -1.92 18.97 -7.45
CA PRO A 8 -1.16 18.33 -6.37
C PRO A 8 -2.06 17.61 -5.37
N GLU A 9 -3.27 18.13 -5.15
CA GLU A 9 -4.25 17.54 -4.25
C GLU A 9 -4.78 16.22 -4.82
N GLN A 10 -5.11 16.19 -6.12
CA GLN A 10 -5.53 14.96 -6.78
C GLN A 10 -4.40 13.92 -6.79
N SER A 11 -3.16 14.35 -7.00
CA SER A 11 -1.98 13.48 -6.99
C SER A 11 -1.77 12.85 -5.60
N LEU A 12 -1.93 13.65 -4.54
CA LEU A 12 -1.84 13.18 -3.16
C LEU A 12 -2.97 12.21 -2.81
N ARG A 13 -4.23 12.54 -3.15
CA ARG A 13 -5.37 11.64 -2.94
C ARG A 13 -5.19 10.31 -3.67
N ALA A 14 -4.71 10.34 -4.91
CA ALA A 14 -4.43 9.13 -5.68
C ALA A 14 -3.30 8.29 -5.06
N ALA A 15 -2.27 8.92 -4.49
CA ALA A 15 -1.21 8.23 -3.77
C ALA A 15 -1.71 7.59 -2.48
N ASN A 16 -2.50 8.32 -1.68
CA ASN A 16 -3.09 7.82 -0.44
C ASN A 16 -4.03 6.64 -0.72
N ALA A 17 -4.88 6.74 -1.73
CA ALA A 17 -5.77 5.63 -2.11
C ALA A 17 -5.00 4.37 -2.54
N LYS A 18 -3.82 4.52 -3.18
CA LYS A 18 -2.93 3.38 -3.49
C LYS A 18 -2.31 2.79 -2.22
N PHE A 19 -1.89 3.64 -1.29
CA PHE A 19 -1.35 3.20 -0.01
C PHE A 19 -2.39 2.41 0.79
N GLU A 20 -3.60 2.95 0.96
CA GLU A 20 -4.71 2.31 1.65
C GLU A 20 -5.01 0.93 1.06
N ARG A 21 -5.19 0.82 -0.26
CA ARG A 21 -5.48 -0.47 -0.92
C ARG A 21 -4.40 -1.53 -0.65
N ARG A 22 -3.13 -1.13 -0.66
CA ARG A 22 -2.02 -2.04 -0.39
C ARG A 22 -1.93 -2.41 1.07
N PHE A 23 -2.17 -1.46 1.97
CA PHE A 23 -2.16 -1.72 3.40
C PHE A 23 -3.29 -2.68 3.81
N TYR A 24 -4.51 -2.49 3.27
CA TYR A 24 -5.61 -3.44 3.46
C TYR A 24 -5.28 -4.85 2.97
N PHE A 25 -4.57 -4.98 1.83
CA PHE A 25 -4.10 -6.28 1.36
C PHE A 25 -3.16 -6.93 2.36
N ILE A 26 -2.18 -6.18 2.86
CA ILE A 26 -1.22 -6.66 3.86
C ILE A 26 -1.94 -7.10 5.14
N GLU A 27 -2.82 -6.28 5.70
CA GLU A 27 -3.57 -6.61 6.90
C GLU A 27 -4.37 -7.90 6.74
N ARG A 28 -5.01 -8.09 5.58
CA ARG A 28 -5.74 -9.33 5.28
C ARG A 28 -4.81 -10.55 5.24
N ARG A 29 -3.66 -10.45 4.58
CA ARG A 29 -2.69 -11.57 4.48
C ARG A 29 -2.07 -11.91 5.83
N LEU A 30 -1.81 -10.90 6.66
CA LEU A 30 -1.33 -11.11 8.03
C LEU A 30 -2.41 -11.77 8.89
N ALA A 31 -3.67 -11.31 8.79
CA ALA A 31 -4.80 -11.90 9.51
C ALA A 31 -5.01 -13.38 9.15
N GLU A 32 -4.78 -13.78 7.89
CA GLU A 32 -4.81 -15.19 7.44
C GLU A 32 -3.75 -16.07 8.15
N THR A 33 -2.68 -15.46 8.67
CA THR A 33 -1.63 -16.12 9.45
C THR A 33 -1.72 -15.85 10.96
N GLY A 34 -2.78 -15.17 11.42
CA GLY A 34 -2.99 -14.82 12.82
C GLY A 34 -2.06 -13.71 13.34
N LYS A 35 -1.47 -12.91 12.45
CA LYS A 35 -0.58 -11.79 12.79
C LYS A 35 -1.25 -10.45 12.55
N SER A 36 -0.74 -9.42 13.22
CA SER A 36 -1.02 -8.01 12.90
C SER A 36 0.23 -7.33 12.34
N PRO A 37 0.10 -6.15 11.69
CA PRO A 37 1.27 -5.39 11.21
C PRO A 37 2.29 -5.07 12.31
N THR A 38 1.85 -4.92 13.57
CA THR A 38 2.75 -4.66 14.70
C THR A 38 3.52 -5.89 15.15
N ASP A 39 3.04 -7.10 14.81
CA ASP A 39 3.68 -8.38 15.13
C ASP A 39 4.57 -8.88 13.98
N SER A 40 4.58 -8.17 12.86
CA SER A 40 5.35 -8.53 11.66
C SER A 40 6.68 -7.78 11.58
N SER A 41 7.65 -8.41 10.94
CA SER A 41 8.92 -7.77 10.64
C SER A 41 8.80 -6.81 9.45
N LEU A 42 9.73 -5.86 9.34
CA LEU A 42 9.80 -4.96 8.19
C LEU A 42 9.97 -5.74 6.87
N ASP A 43 10.73 -6.83 6.89
CA ASP A 43 10.95 -7.67 5.71
C ASP A 43 9.66 -8.39 5.28
N GLU A 44 8.87 -8.89 6.24
CA GLU A 44 7.56 -9.51 5.97
C GLU A 44 6.58 -8.48 5.38
N MET A 45 6.57 -7.27 5.94
CA MET A 45 5.75 -6.15 5.44
C MET A 45 6.16 -5.73 4.02
N GLU A 46 7.46 -5.67 3.72
CA GLU A 46 7.98 -5.32 2.39
C GLU A 46 7.62 -6.38 1.34
N GLU A 47 7.68 -7.67 1.68
CA GLU A 47 7.29 -8.74 0.76
C GLU A 47 5.80 -8.70 0.45
N LEU A 48 4.95 -8.57 1.47
CA LEU A 48 3.51 -8.42 1.28
C LEU A 48 3.16 -7.13 0.51
N TRP A 49 3.94 -6.06 0.68
CA TRP A 49 3.78 -4.83 -0.11
C TRP A 49 4.11 -5.03 -1.58
N ARG A 50 5.13 -5.83 -1.91
CA ARG A 50 5.46 -6.21 -3.30
C ARG A 50 4.36 -7.07 -3.90
N GLU A 51 3.81 -8.03 -3.15
CA GLU A 51 2.68 -8.87 -3.56
C GLU A 51 1.43 -8.02 -3.83
N ALA A 52 1.11 -7.07 -2.94
CA ALA A 52 0.00 -6.13 -3.11
C ALA A 52 0.16 -5.29 -4.39
N LYS A 53 1.37 -4.77 -4.64
CA LYS A 53 1.70 -4.02 -5.87
C LYS A 53 1.57 -4.86 -7.13
N ALA A 54 1.90 -6.14 -7.09
CA ALA A 54 1.78 -7.04 -8.23
C ALA A 54 0.30 -7.38 -8.51
N THR A 55 -0.51 -7.53 -7.47
CA THR A 55 -1.94 -7.82 -7.57
C THR A 55 -2.74 -6.61 -8.07
N GLU A 56 -2.40 -5.39 -7.65
CA GLU A 56 -3.04 -4.14 -8.14
C GLU A 56 -2.77 -3.88 -9.64
N ARG A 57 -1.68 -4.40 -10.19
CA ARG A 57 -1.26 -4.17 -11.58
C ARG A 57 -1.88 -5.16 -12.59
N LYS A 58 -2.51 -6.22 -12.10
CA LYS A 58 -3.24 -7.20 -12.93
C LYS A 58 -4.69 -6.76 -13.07
#